data_AF-A0A934Q7Z8-F1
#
_entry.id   AF-A0A934Q7Z8-F1
#
_cell.length_a   1.000
_cell.length_b   1.000
_cell.length_c   1.000
_cell.angle_alpha   90.00
_cell.angle_beta   90.00
_cell.angle_gamma   90.00
#
_symmetry.space_group_name_H-M   'P 1'
#
loop_
_entity.id
_entity.type
_entity.pdbx_description
1 polymer ?
#
loop_
_entity_poly.entity_id
_entity_poly.type
_entity_poly.pdbx_seq_one_letter_code
_entity_poly.pdbx_strand_id
1 'polypeptide(L)'
;MTHTINASATARPARPLHTPYHALGGERGVHVPSWVGHRSVYRSAGRTLYLVETDRLEAARGDLDRLASQGWDVQVERARAGSAARIALTQQDLAVAA
;
A
#
# COMPACT_ATOMS: atom_id res chain seq x y z
N MET A 1 30.86 -2.34 -39.93
CA MET A 1 29.94 -1.37 -39.29
C MET A 1 29.53 -1.95 -37.95
N THR A 2 30.09 -1.43 -36.86
CA THR A 2 29.95 -1.98 -35.50
C THR A 2 28.91 -1.16 -34.76
N HIS A 3 27.76 -1.74 -34.42
CA HIS A 3 26.77 -1.08 -33.56
C HIS A 3 27.03 -1.48 -32.11
N THR A 4 27.72 -0.61 -31.38
CA THR A 4 27.84 -0.67 -29.93
C THR A 4 26.60 -0.03 -29.32
N ILE A 5 25.66 -0.83 -28.84
CA ILE A 5 24.56 -0.37 -27.98
C ILE A 5 25.04 -0.40 -26.53
N ASN A 6 25.60 0.72 -26.08
CA ASN A 6 25.86 0.97 -24.67
C ASN A 6 24.64 1.68 -24.08
N ALA A 7 23.71 0.90 -23.54
CA ALA A 7 22.61 1.41 -22.73
C ALA A 7 22.65 0.70 -21.37
N SER A 8 23.61 1.09 -20.55
CA SER A 8 23.59 0.85 -19.11
C SER A 8 22.42 1.63 -18.53
N ALA A 9 21.21 1.07 -18.64
CA ALA A 9 20.07 1.54 -17.88
C ALA A 9 20.45 1.39 -16.40
N THR A 10 20.75 2.51 -15.76
CA THR A 10 20.98 2.58 -14.32
C THR A 10 19.68 2.12 -13.66
N ALA A 11 19.60 0.84 -13.31
CA ALA A 11 18.50 0.28 -12.56
C ALA A 11 18.43 1.08 -11.25
N ARG A 12 17.42 1.94 -11.13
CA ARG A 12 17.13 2.60 -9.84
C ARG A 12 17.07 1.49 -8.80
N PRO A 13 17.75 1.61 -7.65
CA PRO A 13 17.63 0.61 -6.61
C PRO A 13 16.15 0.44 -6.33
N ALA A 14 15.66 -0.79 -6.45
CA ALA A 14 14.28 -1.11 -6.13
C ALA A 14 14.08 -0.70 -4.67
N ARG A 15 13.42 0.43 -4.44
CA ARG A 15 13.08 0.88 -3.09
C ARG A 15 12.38 -0.30 -2.42
N PRO A 16 12.76 -0.71 -1.20
CA PRO A 16 12.09 -1.80 -0.52
C PRO A 16 10.59 -1.54 -0.57
N LEU A 17 9.83 -2.54 -1.04
CA LEU A 17 8.37 -2.44 -1.16
C LEU A 17 7.80 -2.20 0.24
N HIS A 18 7.53 -0.93 0.52
CA HIS A 18 7.02 -0.50 1.82
C HIS A 18 5.53 -0.80 1.85
N THR A 19 5.14 -1.85 2.55
CA THR A 19 3.72 -2.24 2.67
C THR A 19 3.00 -1.35 3.67
N PRO A 20 1.65 -1.29 3.69
CA PRO A 20 0.92 -0.57 4.72
C PRO A 20 1.29 -1.03 6.14
N TYR A 21 1.57 -2.33 6.29
CA TYR A 21 1.93 -2.93 7.57
C TYR A 21 3.30 -2.49 8.10
N HIS A 22 4.24 -2.14 7.21
CA HIS A 22 5.49 -1.49 7.63
C HIS A 22 5.23 -0.05 8.11
N ALA A 23 4.34 0.67 7.42
CA ALA A 23 3.98 2.04 7.79
C ALA A 23 3.30 2.11 9.18
N LEU A 24 2.46 1.11 9.47
CA LEU A 24 1.82 0.95 10.78
C LEU A 24 2.80 0.51 11.89
N GLY A 25 3.76 -0.36 11.59
CA GLY A 25 4.72 -0.82 12.59
C GLY A 25 5.87 0.15 12.85
N GLY A 26 6.14 1.09 11.93
CA GLY A 26 7.18 2.10 12.10
C GLY A 26 8.55 1.48 12.36
N GLU A 27 9.28 1.99 13.36
CA GLU A 27 10.60 1.48 13.74
C GLU A 27 10.58 0.05 14.30
N ARG A 28 9.41 -0.45 14.73
CA ARG A 28 9.24 -1.81 15.24
C ARG A 28 9.13 -2.86 14.13
N GLY A 29 9.16 -2.44 12.86
CA GLY A 29 9.09 -3.32 11.70
C GLY A 29 7.65 -3.53 11.20
N VAL A 30 7.32 -4.75 10.79
CA VAL A 30 5.98 -5.07 10.26
C VAL A 30 4.97 -5.20 11.40
N HIS A 31 3.87 -4.47 11.33
CA HIS A 31 2.71 -4.65 12.21
C HIS A 31 1.45 -4.92 11.39
N VAL A 32 0.83 -6.08 11.61
CA VAL A 32 -0.46 -6.45 11.02
C VAL A 32 -1.52 -6.33 12.13
N PRO A 33 -2.38 -5.31 12.11
CA PRO A 33 -3.41 -5.13 13.13
C PRO A 33 -4.47 -6.25 13.14
N SER A 34 -5.16 -6.38 14.27
CA SER A 34 -6.20 -7.41 14.47
C SER A 34 -7.51 -7.16 13.72
N TRP A 35 -7.70 -5.96 13.14
CA TRP A 35 -8.83 -5.67 12.25
C TRP A 35 -8.59 -6.20 10.83
N VAL A 36 -7.35 -6.55 10.47
CA VAL A 36 -7.02 -7.06 9.14
C VAL A 36 -7.60 -8.46 8.99
N GLY A 37 -8.60 -8.60 8.10
CA GLY A 37 -9.18 -9.88 7.74
C GLY A 37 -8.55 -10.46 6.47
N HIS A 38 -9.36 -10.64 5.42
CA HIS A 38 -8.89 -11.15 4.14
C HIS A 38 -8.02 -10.10 3.44
N ARG A 39 -6.87 -10.52 2.89
CA ARG A 39 -5.92 -9.62 2.24
C ARG A 39 -5.59 -10.08 0.83
N SER A 40 -5.63 -9.15 -0.11
CA SER A 40 -5.22 -9.37 -1.49
C SER A 40 -4.29 -8.25 -1.94
N VAL A 41 -3.32 -8.58 -2.79
CA VAL A 41 -2.35 -7.61 -3.32
C VAL A 41 -2.37 -7.68 -4.82
N TYR A 42 -2.64 -6.54 -5.46
CA TYR A 42 -2.65 -6.40 -6.91
C TYR A 42 -1.52 -5.45 -7.31
N ARG A 43 -0.73 -5.85 -8.31
CA ARG A 43 0.35 -5.03 -8.87
C ARG A 43 0.07 -4.78 -10.34
N SER A 44 0.01 -3.52 -10.74
CA SER A 44 -0.21 -3.14 -12.14
C SER A 44 0.43 -1.78 -12.42
N ALA A 45 1.10 -1.65 -13.57
CA ALA A 45 1.65 -0.38 -14.08
C ALA A 45 2.44 0.45 -13.04
N GLY A 46 3.29 -0.21 -12.24
CA GLY A 46 4.12 0.46 -11.22
C GLY A 46 3.39 0.83 -9.93
N ARG A 47 2.11 0.48 -9.79
CA ARG A 47 1.31 0.70 -8.57
C ARG A 47 1.01 -0.62 -7.87
N THR A 48 0.96 -0.58 -6.55
CA THR A 48 0.50 -1.71 -5.72
C THR A 48 -0.77 -1.31 -4.98
N LEU A 49 -1.82 -2.09 -5.17
CA LEU A 49 -3.08 -2.01 -4.43
C LEU A 49 -3.13 -3.12 -3.40
N TYR A 50 -3.26 -2.75 -2.13
CA TYR A 50 -3.57 -3.65 -1.04
C TYR A 50 -5.06 -3.56 -0.74
N LEU A 51 -5.77 -4.66 -0.94
CA LEU A 51 -7.18 -4.77 -0.60
C LEU A 51 -7.30 -5.57 0.71
N VAL A 52 -8.02 -5.02 1.67
CA VAL A 52 -8.32 -5.67 2.95
C VAL A 52 -9.82 -5.71 3.16
N GLU A 53 -10.37 -6.90 3.41
CA GLU A 53 -11.74 -7.07 3.85
C GLU A 53 -11.78 -7.21 5.38
N THR A 54 -12.67 -6.47 6.03
CA THR A 54 -12.79 -6.43 7.50
C THR A 54 -14.22 -6.24 7.98
N ASP A 55 -14.59 -6.94 9.03
CA ASP A 55 -15.81 -6.71 9.83
C ASP A 55 -15.59 -5.71 10.98
N ARG A 56 -14.34 -5.27 11.20
CA ARG A 56 -13.91 -4.42 12.33
C ARG A 56 -13.47 -3.03 11.85
N LEU A 57 -14.28 -2.40 10.98
CA LEU A 57 -13.93 -1.10 10.41
C LEU A 57 -13.68 -0.01 11.47
N GLU A 58 -14.45 -0.01 12.55
CA GLU A 58 -14.26 0.95 13.65
C GLU A 58 -12.90 0.80 14.34
N ALA A 59 -12.41 -0.44 14.51
CA ALA A 59 -11.08 -0.70 15.07
C ALA A 59 -9.94 -0.33 14.10
N ALA A 60 -10.24 -0.25 12.80
CA ALA A 60 -9.27 0.16 11.78
C ALA A 60 -9.07 1.68 11.72
N ARG A 61 -10.00 2.49 12.24
CA ARG A 61 -10.06 3.93 11.98
C ARG A 61 -8.74 4.66 12.25
N GLY A 62 -8.15 4.45 13.43
CA GLY A 62 -6.90 5.12 13.81
C GLY A 62 -5.71 4.71 12.94
N ASP A 63 -5.64 3.45 12.54
CA ASP A 63 -4.59 2.96 11.64
C ASP A 63 -4.76 3.50 10.22
N LEU A 64 -6.01 3.63 9.74
CA LEU A 64 -6.30 4.22 8.44
C LEU A 64 -5.96 5.71 8.39
N ASP A 65 -6.29 6.46 9.43
CA ASP A 65 -5.94 7.88 9.54
C ASP A 65 -4.40 8.06 9.58
N ARG A 66 -3.69 7.17 10.30
CA ARG A 66 -2.23 7.13 10.30
C ARG A 66 -1.65 6.84 8.91
N LEU A 67 -2.17 5.85 8.21
CA LEU A 67 -1.73 5.53 6.84
C LEU A 67 -1.93 6.73 5.91
N ALA A 68 -3.09 7.40 5.98
CA ALA A 68 -3.36 8.59 5.19
C ALA A 68 -2.32 9.69 5.46
N SER A 69 -1.98 9.95 6.73
CA SER A 69 -0.93 10.92 7.10
C SER A 69 0.47 10.57 6.59
N GLN A 70 0.72 9.28 6.32
CA GLN A 70 1.99 8.76 5.82
C GLN A 70 2.03 8.68 4.28
N GLY A 71 1.06 9.29 3.59
CA GLY A 71 1.02 9.36 2.12
C GLY A 71 0.38 8.15 1.45
N TRP A 72 -0.41 7.36 2.18
CA TRP A 72 -1.25 6.34 1.58
C TRP A 72 -2.57 6.95 1.12
N ASP A 73 -2.99 6.60 -0.09
CA ASP A 73 -4.38 6.78 -0.49
C ASP A 73 -5.21 5.65 0.11
N VAL A 74 -6.22 6.03 0.90
CA VAL A 74 -7.08 5.12 1.65
C VAL A 74 -8.51 5.29 1.18
N GLN A 75 -9.07 4.23 0.61
CA GLN A 75 -10.46 4.18 0.15
C GLN A 75 -11.21 3.11 0.93
N VAL A 76 -12.35 3.46 1.52
CA VAL A 76 -13.17 2.56 2.33
C VAL A 76 -14.54 2.40 1.69
N GLU A 77 -14.85 1.18 1.26
CA GLU A 77 -16.17 0.79 0.80
C GLU A 77 -16.88 0.01 1.91
N ARG A 78 -17.90 0.62 2.51
CA ARG A 78 -18.78 -0.07 3.44
C ARG A 78 -19.74 -0.94 2.64
N ALA A 79 -19.78 -2.23 2.94
CA ALA A 79 -20.74 -3.09 2.28
C ALA A 79 -22.17 -2.80 2.77
N ARG A 80 -23.16 -3.07 1.92
CA ARG A 80 -24.57 -3.02 2.32
C ARG A 80 -24.87 -4.18 3.27
N ALA A 81 -25.74 -3.92 4.25
CA ALA A 81 -26.20 -4.79 5.34
C ALA A 81 -25.60 -6.23 5.38
N GLY A 82 -24.74 -6.49 6.38
CA GLY A 82 -24.28 -7.83 6.72
C GLY A 82 -22.98 -8.31 6.06
N SER A 83 -22.33 -7.48 5.25
CA SER A 83 -21.06 -7.83 4.58
C SER A 83 -19.86 -7.07 5.17
N ALA A 84 -18.66 -7.66 5.05
CA ALA A 84 -17.40 -7.04 5.47
C ALA A 84 -17.12 -5.76 4.65
N ALA A 85 -16.59 -4.73 5.30
CA ALA A 85 -16.09 -3.54 4.62
C ALA A 85 -14.82 -3.88 3.81
N ARG A 86 -14.64 -3.21 2.68
CA ARG A 86 -13.42 -3.30 1.87
C ARG A 86 -12.61 -2.03 2.02
N ILE A 87 -11.31 -2.20 2.23
CA ILE A 87 -10.35 -1.12 2.38
C ILE A 87 -9.31 -1.29 1.28
N ALA A 88 -9.23 -0.33 0.38
CA ALA A 88 -8.20 -0.23 -0.64
C ALA A 88 -7.12 0.75 -0.19
N LEU A 89 -5.88 0.29 -0.20
CA LEU A 89 -4.69 1.07 0.17
C LEU A 89 -3.73 1.08 -1.01
N THR A 90 -3.39 2.27 -1.49
CA THR A 90 -2.31 2.45 -2.47
C THR A 90 -1.32 3.45 -1.93
N GLN A 91 -0.03 3.20 -2.11
CA GLN A 91 0.95 4.23 -1.81
C GLN A 91 0.86 5.26 -2.94
N GLN A 92 0.60 6.53 -2.61
CA GLN A 92 0.79 7.57 -3.62
C GLN A 92 2.28 7.57 -3.94
N ASP A 93 2.62 7.24 -5.18
CA ASP A 93 3.97 7.46 -5.66
C ASP A 93 4.18 8.97 -5.59
N LEU A 94 4.93 9.43 -4.58
CA LEU A 94 5.50 10.77 -4.56
C LEU A 94 6.59 10.83 -5.65
N ALA A 95 6.17 10.63 -6.90
CA ALA A 95 6.97 10.96 -8.06
C ALA A 95 6.97 12.49 -8.19
N VAL A 96 8.13 13.04 -7.81
CA VAL A 96 8.71 14.32 -8.25
C VAL A 96 8.21 15.57 -7.52
N ALA A 97 8.93 15.92 -6.46
CA ALA A 97 9.32 17.31 -6.18
C ALA A 97 10.64 17.31 -5.39
N ALA A 98 11.78 17.20 -6.10
CA ALA A 98 13.10 17.76 -5.77
C ALA A 98 14.10 17.36 -6.85
#